data_AF-A0A7W0H7N5-F1
#
_entry.id   AF-A0A7W0H7N5-F1
#
_cell.length_a   1.000
_cell.length_b   1.000
_cell.length_c   1.000
_cell.angle_alpha   90.00
_cell.angle_beta   90.00
_cell.angle_gamma   90.00
#
_symmetry.space_group_name_H-M   'P 1'
#
loop_
_entity.id
_entity.type
_entity.pdbx_description
1 polymer ?
#
loop_
_entity_poly.entity_id
_entity_poly.type
_entity_poly.pdbx_seq_one_letter_code
_entity_poly.pdbx_strand_id
1 'polypeptide(L)'
;MTTIDIVDATGAKSGSVELPPEIFDTQVNIPLIHQVVVAQLAAARQGTHNTKTRAEVAGGGRKPYRQKGTGRARQGSIRAPQFVGGGVVHGPTPHDYVQRTPKKMKAAALRGALSDRAREGRVHVVDGLVEGDRPSTKSALAAVANLTSRPRVLLVLERGDEIVRLSLRNGDTIHLINVDQLNTYDVLRSDDVVFTKGAFEALVAGPPAGKTAKAVATSTEAAADTRAAASAETAASADTATGATPETEASTETAAPDDTAAQATEKEAST
;
A
#
# COMPACT_ATOMS: atom_id res chain seq x y z
N MET A 1 0.07 20.58 -25.86
CA MET A 1 -0.82 21.04 -24.78
C MET A 1 -2.24 20.81 -25.25
N THR A 2 -3.03 20.08 -24.47
CA THR A 2 -4.41 19.71 -24.80
C THR A 2 -5.33 20.68 -24.08
N THR A 3 -6.21 21.35 -24.83
CA THR A 3 -7.20 22.29 -24.27
C THR A 3 -8.53 21.56 -24.11
N ILE A 4 -9.19 21.74 -22.96
CA ILE A 4 -10.51 21.20 -22.66
C ILE A 4 -11.48 22.37 -22.44
N ASP A 5 -12.69 22.25 -22.98
CA ASP A 5 -13.75 23.24 -22.78
C ASP A 5 -14.37 23.07 -21.38
N ILE A 6 -14.61 24.17 -20.68
CA ILE A 6 -15.45 24.20 -19.49
C ILE A 6 -16.90 24.18 -19.96
N VAL A 7 -17.67 23.25 -19.43
CA VAL A 7 -19.09 23.08 -19.73
C VAL A 7 -19.91 23.57 -18.53
N ASP A 8 -21.04 24.22 -18.80
CA ASP A 8 -22.01 24.63 -17.79
C ASP A 8 -23.07 23.55 -17.54
N ALA A 9 -23.92 23.69 -16.52
CA ALA A 9 -24.98 22.73 -16.17
C ALA A 9 -25.94 22.41 -17.35
N THR A 10 -26.07 23.34 -18.30
CA THR A 10 -26.90 23.23 -19.49
C THR A 10 -26.20 22.56 -20.69
N GLY A 11 -24.91 22.24 -20.58
CA GLY A 11 -24.11 21.72 -21.69
C GLY A 11 -23.49 22.80 -22.59
N ALA A 12 -23.69 24.09 -22.28
CA ALA A 12 -23.08 25.20 -23.01
C ALA A 12 -21.60 25.39 -22.63
N LYS A 13 -20.78 25.85 -23.58
CA LYS A 13 -19.37 26.17 -23.34
C LYS A 13 -19.27 27.50 -22.60
N SER A 14 -18.70 27.50 -21.40
CA SER A 14 -18.50 28.71 -20.59
C SER A 14 -17.05 29.22 -20.63
N GLY A 15 -16.09 28.38 -21.01
CA GLY A 15 -14.69 28.75 -21.15
C GLY A 15 -13.82 27.60 -21.64
N SER A 16 -12.50 27.76 -21.56
CA SER A 16 -11.54 26.69 -21.84
C SER A 16 -10.40 26.70 -20.82
N VAL A 17 -9.82 25.52 -20.58
CA VAL A 17 -8.72 25.30 -19.64
C VAL A 17 -7.64 24.45 -20.30
N GLU A 18 -6.39 24.78 -20.00
CA GLU A 18 -5.24 24.05 -20.48
C GLU A 18 -4.87 22.93 -19.51
N LEU A 19 -4.67 21.71 -20.05
CA LEU A 19 -4.17 20.58 -19.27
C LEU A 19 -2.63 20.63 -19.18
N PRO A 20 -2.05 20.69 -17.96
CA PRO A 20 -0.60 20.58 -17.80
C PRO A 20 -0.08 19.22 -18.27
N PRO A 21 0.94 19.19 -19.17
CA PRO A 21 1.47 17.94 -19.72
C PRO A 21 2.12 17.05 -18.64
N GLU A 22 2.64 17.66 -17.57
CA GLU A 22 3.26 16.91 -16.46
C GLU A 22 2.29 15.99 -15.71
N ILE A 23 0.98 16.30 -15.75
CA ILE A 23 -0.07 15.54 -15.03
C ILE A 23 -0.86 14.68 -16.01
N PHE A 24 -1.19 15.22 -17.18
CA PHE A 24 -2.13 14.62 -18.14
C PHE A 24 -1.49 14.07 -19.42
N ASP A 25 -0.16 14.20 -19.59
CA ASP A 25 0.55 13.61 -20.72
C ASP A 25 1.78 12.78 -20.28
N THR A 26 1.57 11.97 -19.24
CA THR A 26 2.59 11.02 -18.78
C THR A 26 2.43 9.67 -19.47
N GLN A 27 3.55 8.97 -19.71
CA GLN A 27 3.51 7.63 -20.28
C GLN A 27 2.88 6.64 -19.29
N VAL A 28 1.85 5.92 -19.76
CA VAL A 28 1.12 4.93 -18.96
C VAL A 28 2.02 3.72 -18.70
N ASN A 29 2.19 3.36 -17.42
CA ASN A 29 2.91 2.17 -16.97
C ASN A 29 1.93 1.21 -16.26
N ILE A 30 1.47 0.20 -17.00
CA ILE A 30 0.45 -0.75 -16.54
C ILE A 30 0.89 -1.54 -15.29
N PRO A 31 2.11 -2.14 -15.23
CA PRO A 31 2.57 -2.83 -14.02
C PRO A 31 2.56 -1.96 -12.77
N LEU A 32 2.97 -0.70 -12.90
CA LEU A 32 3.01 0.24 -11.78
C LEU A 32 1.60 0.57 -11.29
N ILE A 33 0.67 0.84 -12.22
CA ILE A 33 -0.74 1.07 -11.92
C ILE A 33 -1.35 -0.15 -11.21
N HIS A 34 -1.13 -1.35 -11.75
CA HIS A 34 -1.60 -2.60 -11.15
C HIS A 34 -1.10 -2.76 -9.71
N GLN A 35 0.19 -2.55 -9.46
CA GLN A 35 0.77 -2.67 -8.12
C GLN A 35 0.14 -1.69 -7.12
N VAL A 36 -0.08 -0.44 -7.52
CA VAL A 36 -0.71 0.58 -6.66
C VAL A 36 -2.17 0.22 -6.36
N VAL A 37 -2.92 -0.25 -7.34
CA VAL A 37 -4.31 -0.65 -7.18
C VAL A 37 -4.44 -1.88 -6.28
N VAL A 38 -3.61 -2.90 -6.49
CA VAL A 38 -3.57 -4.08 -5.62
C VAL A 38 -3.24 -3.70 -4.18
N ALA A 39 -2.28 -2.80 -3.97
CA ALA A 39 -1.95 -2.32 -2.64
C ALA A 39 -3.10 -1.53 -1.98
N GLN A 40 -3.85 -0.73 -2.76
CA GLN A 40 -5.03 -0.01 -2.28
C GLN A 40 -6.17 -0.97 -1.89
N LEU A 41 -6.44 -1.98 -2.72
CA LEU A 41 -7.45 -3.00 -2.44
C LEU A 41 -7.06 -3.90 -1.25
N ALA A 42 -5.77 -4.22 -1.12
CA ALA A 42 -5.24 -4.95 0.03
C ALA A 42 -5.41 -4.14 1.32
N ALA A 43 -5.12 -2.83 1.30
CA ALA A 43 -5.31 -1.96 2.46
C ALA A 43 -6.80 -1.79 2.86
N ALA A 44 -7.73 -1.90 1.91
CA ALA A 44 -9.17 -1.88 2.19
C ALA A 44 -9.68 -3.17 2.87
N ARG A 45 -8.89 -4.26 2.84
CA ARG A 45 -9.27 -5.54 3.43
C ARG A 45 -9.06 -5.54 4.94
N GLN A 46 -10.13 -5.82 5.69
CA GLN A 46 -10.16 -5.68 7.17
C GLN A 46 -9.45 -6.80 7.96
N GLY A 47 -9.28 -8.00 7.41
CA GLY A 47 -8.56 -9.07 8.10
C GLY A 47 -9.22 -9.68 9.34
N THR A 48 -10.53 -9.49 9.53
CA THR A 48 -11.28 -9.97 10.72
C THR A 48 -11.66 -11.46 10.67
N HIS A 49 -10.71 -12.32 10.30
CA HIS A 49 -10.91 -13.77 10.24
C HIS A 49 -10.07 -14.46 11.32
N ASN A 50 -10.69 -15.33 12.12
CA ASN A 50 -9.98 -16.08 13.14
C ASN A 50 -10.54 -17.50 13.28
N THR A 51 -9.68 -18.44 13.67
CA THR A 51 -10.05 -19.81 14.04
C THR A 51 -9.36 -20.19 15.32
N LYS A 52 -10.01 -21.02 16.14
CA LYS A 52 -9.44 -21.45 17.40
C LYS A 52 -8.38 -22.53 17.15
N THR A 53 -7.15 -22.23 17.56
CA THR A 53 -6.08 -23.23 17.61
C THR A 53 -6.36 -24.26 18.69
N ARG A 54 -5.62 -25.37 18.70
CA ARG A 54 -5.73 -26.41 19.75
C ARG A 54 -5.69 -25.84 21.17
N ALA A 55 -4.92 -24.78 21.41
CA ALA A 55 -4.77 -24.16 22.72
C ALA A 55 -5.97 -23.30 23.13
N GLU A 56 -6.72 -22.76 22.16
CA GLU A 56 -7.83 -21.85 22.38
C GLU A 56 -9.19 -22.57 22.46
N VAL A 57 -9.25 -23.83 22.01
CA VAL A 57 -10.45 -24.66 22.13
C VAL A 57 -10.59 -25.20 23.56
N ALA A 58 -11.78 -25.02 24.14
CA ALA A 58 -12.05 -25.38 25.54
C ALA A 58 -11.86 -26.89 25.83
N GLY A 59 -11.10 -27.22 26.89
CA GLY A 59 -10.87 -28.59 27.35
C GLY A 59 -9.56 -29.19 26.83
N GLY A 60 -9.43 -30.52 26.86
CA GLY A 60 -8.24 -31.20 26.31
C GLY A 60 -6.94 -31.08 27.13
N GLY A 61 -7.00 -30.51 28.33
CA GLY A 61 -5.85 -30.39 29.26
C GLY A 61 -5.47 -31.68 29.99
N ARG A 62 -6.26 -32.76 29.85
CA ARG A 62 -5.95 -34.08 30.42
C ARG A 62 -5.80 -35.11 29.32
N LYS A 63 -4.79 -35.97 29.47
CA LYS A 63 -4.59 -37.13 28.60
C LYS A 63 -5.80 -38.08 28.68
N PRO A 64 -6.41 -38.49 27.57
CA PRO A 64 -7.66 -39.27 27.59
C PRO A 64 -7.53 -40.65 28.27
N TYR A 65 -6.38 -41.30 28.14
CA TYR A 65 -6.09 -42.61 28.74
C TYR A 65 -4.58 -42.86 28.86
N ARG A 66 -4.20 -43.94 29.55
CA ARG A 66 -2.81 -44.37 29.76
C ARG A 66 -2.04 -44.58 28.43
N GLN A 67 -0.73 -44.37 28.44
CA GLN A 67 0.12 -44.37 27.23
C GLN A 67 0.19 -45.73 26.49
N LYS A 68 0.06 -46.84 27.22
CA LYS A 68 0.14 -48.21 26.70
C LYS A 68 -0.90 -49.10 27.39
N GLY A 69 -1.22 -50.26 26.79
CA GLY A 69 -2.08 -51.28 27.39
C GLY A 69 -3.59 -51.08 27.18
N THR A 70 -4.03 -50.23 26.26
CA THR A 70 -5.46 -49.98 25.97
C THR A 70 -5.93 -50.55 24.63
N GLY A 71 -5.03 -51.01 23.76
CA GLY A 71 -5.35 -51.46 22.39
C GLY A 71 -5.74 -50.34 21.41
N ARG A 72 -5.89 -49.09 21.88
CA ARG A 72 -6.24 -47.92 21.07
C ARG A 72 -4.99 -47.16 20.61
N ALA A 73 -5.13 -46.35 19.57
CA ALA A 73 -4.07 -45.43 19.12
C ALA A 73 -3.62 -44.49 20.26
N ARG A 74 -2.38 -43.99 20.22
CA ARG A 74 -1.87 -43.10 21.27
C ARG A 74 -2.44 -41.70 21.10
N GLN A 75 -2.99 -41.13 22.19
CA GLN A 75 -3.58 -39.79 22.14
C GLN A 75 -3.12 -38.95 23.34
N GLY A 76 -2.74 -37.69 23.04
CA GLY A 76 -2.29 -36.73 24.04
C GLY A 76 -3.40 -35.82 24.55
N SER A 77 -4.43 -35.55 23.74
CA SER A 77 -5.53 -34.64 24.05
C SER A 77 -6.76 -34.97 23.19
N ILE A 78 -7.95 -34.67 23.69
CA ILE A 78 -9.19 -34.74 22.91
C ILE A 78 -9.39 -33.57 21.94
N ARG A 79 -8.55 -32.51 22.04
CA ARG A 79 -8.61 -31.31 21.18
C ARG A 79 -7.58 -31.31 20.06
N ALA A 80 -6.94 -32.45 19.83
CA ALA A 80 -5.98 -32.58 18.72
C ALA A 80 -6.70 -32.45 17.36
N PRO A 81 -6.03 -31.95 16.31
CA PRO A 81 -6.68 -31.60 15.03
C PRO A 81 -7.41 -32.76 14.34
N GLN A 82 -6.92 -33.99 14.52
CA GLN A 82 -7.54 -35.19 13.96
C GLN A 82 -8.85 -35.60 14.67
N PHE A 83 -9.19 -34.98 15.80
CA PHE A 83 -10.45 -35.22 16.52
C PHE A 83 -11.56 -34.32 15.99
N VAL A 84 -12.78 -34.84 16.02
CA VAL A 84 -13.98 -34.03 15.81
C VAL A 84 -14.08 -32.98 16.94
N GLY A 85 -14.23 -31.71 16.57
CA GLY A 85 -14.17 -30.60 17.53
C GLY A 85 -12.77 -30.34 18.11
N GLY A 86 -11.73 -30.82 17.43
CA GLY A 86 -10.34 -30.43 17.66
C GLY A 86 -10.03 -29.02 17.15
N GLY A 87 -8.89 -28.47 17.56
CA GLY A 87 -8.45 -27.16 17.07
C GLY A 87 -7.89 -27.23 15.65
N VAL A 88 -7.94 -26.10 14.93
CA VAL A 88 -7.38 -25.96 13.58
C VAL A 88 -5.86 -25.74 13.67
N VAL A 89 -5.08 -26.39 12.81
CA VAL A 89 -3.59 -26.25 12.80
C VAL A 89 -3.17 -24.99 12.05
N HIS A 90 -3.50 -24.91 10.76
CA HIS A 90 -3.19 -23.78 9.90
C HIS A 90 -4.50 -23.15 9.46
N GLY A 91 -5.06 -22.36 10.37
CA GLY A 91 -6.30 -21.65 10.13
C GLY A 91 -6.08 -20.16 9.88
N PRO A 92 -7.11 -19.46 9.39
CA PRO A 92 -7.11 -18.01 9.30
C PRO A 92 -6.81 -17.39 10.68
N THR A 93 -5.89 -16.43 10.71
CA THR A 93 -5.55 -15.60 11.87
C THR A 93 -5.67 -14.12 11.50
N PRO A 94 -6.15 -13.24 12.40
CA PRO A 94 -6.29 -11.82 12.08
C PRO A 94 -4.93 -11.20 11.77
N HIS A 95 -4.83 -10.53 10.64
CA HIS A 95 -3.62 -9.82 10.22
C HIS A 95 -3.95 -8.66 9.28
N ASP A 96 -3.03 -7.72 9.21
CA ASP A 96 -3.13 -6.58 8.31
C ASP A 96 -2.63 -6.94 6.90
N TYR A 97 -3.36 -6.50 5.89
CA TYR A 97 -3.02 -6.69 4.47
C TYR A 97 -2.28 -5.48 3.85
N VAL A 98 -1.93 -4.48 4.66
CA VAL A 98 -1.37 -3.21 4.18
C VAL A 98 0.02 -3.43 3.58
N GLN A 99 0.19 -3.01 2.33
CA GLN A 99 1.48 -3.02 1.63
C GLN A 99 2.04 -1.60 1.51
N ARG A 100 3.31 -1.40 1.86
CA ARG A 100 3.95 -0.08 1.79
C ARG A 100 4.37 0.25 0.37
N THR A 101 3.60 1.09 -0.31
CA THR A 101 3.96 1.61 -1.64
C THR A 101 4.65 2.99 -1.53
N PRO A 102 5.80 3.20 -2.18
CA PRO A 102 6.48 4.50 -2.23
C PRO A 102 5.60 5.64 -2.75
N LYS A 103 5.76 6.86 -2.20
CA LYS A 103 4.96 8.04 -2.57
C LYS A 103 5.06 8.38 -4.06
N LYS A 104 6.27 8.30 -4.63
CA LYS A 104 6.52 8.59 -6.06
C LYS A 104 5.77 7.62 -6.98
N MET A 105 5.63 6.36 -6.58
CA MET A 105 4.87 5.36 -7.34
C MET A 105 3.37 5.67 -7.32
N LYS A 106 2.82 6.04 -6.16
CA LYS A 106 1.41 6.45 -6.06
C LYS A 106 1.10 7.66 -6.95
N ALA A 107 1.95 8.68 -6.91
CA ALA A 107 1.80 9.87 -7.74
C ALA A 107 1.94 9.55 -9.23
N ALA A 108 2.92 8.72 -9.62
CA ALA A 108 3.10 8.30 -11.00
C ALA A 108 1.91 7.47 -11.53
N ALA A 109 1.35 6.58 -10.72
CA ALA A 109 0.17 5.79 -11.09
C ALA A 109 -1.05 6.68 -11.34
N LEU A 110 -1.29 7.65 -10.46
CA LEU A 110 -2.41 8.59 -10.61
C LEU A 110 -2.26 9.43 -11.88
N ARG A 111 -1.08 10.00 -12.13
CA ARG A 111 -0.81 10.75 -13.37
C ARG A 111 -0.99 9.89 -14.61
N GLY A 112 -0.48 8.65 -14.59
CA GLY A 112 -0.66 7.70 -15.69
C GLY A 112 -2.14 7.40 -15.96
N ALA A 113 -2.94 7.18 -14.91
CA ALA A 113 -4.38 6.93 -15.06
C ALA A 113 -5.16 8.15 -15.58
N LEU A 114 -4.82 9.36 -15.11
CA LEU A 114 -5.41 10.60 -15.62
C LEU A 114 -4.98 10.90 -17.06
N SER A 115 -3.73 10.59 -17.41
CA SER A 115 -3.22 10.76 -18.78
C SER A 115 -3.92 9.84 -19.77
N ASP A 116 -4.22 8.60 -19.37
CA ASP A 116 -5.02 7.66 -20.16
C ASP A 116 -6.43 8.23 -20.45
N ARG A 117 -7.13 8.71 -19.41
CA ARG A 117 -8.45 9.34 -19.57
C ARG A 117 -8.41 10.61 -20.40
N ALA A 118 -7.37 11.43 -20.25
CA ALA A 118 -7.21 12.66 -21.02
C ALA A 118 -6.97 12.38 -22.52
N ARG A 119 -6.16 11.36 -22.85
CA ARG A 119 -5.90 10.94 -24.25
C ARG A 119 -7.16 10.45 -24.95
N GLU A 120 -8.06 9.81 -24.22
CA GLU A 120 -9.35 9.35 -24.74
C GLU A 120 -10.44 10.43 -24.75
N GLY A 121 -10.15 11.65 -24.31
CA GLY A 121 -11.13 12.74 -24.22
C GLY A 121 -12.21 12.52 -23.16
N ARG A 122 -11.91 11.77 -22.10
CA ARG A 122 -12.83 11.37 -21.01
C ARG A 122 -12.69 12.20 -19.74
N VAL A 123 -11.99 13.34 -19.86
CA VAL A 123 -11.84 14.31 -18.77
C VAL A 123 -12.71 15.51 -19.11
N HIS A 124 -13.58 15.89 -18.19
CA HIS A 124 -14.48 17.02 -18.36
C HIS A 124 -14.32 18.00 -17.20
N VAL A 125 -14.43 19.30 -17.47
CA VAL A 125 -14.40 20.35 -16.45
C VAL A 125 -15.73 21.10 -16.48
N VAL A 126 -16.33 21.29 -15.31
CA VAL A 126 -17.65 21.90 -15.15
C VAL A 126 -17.56 23.08 -14.19
N ASP A 127 -18.21 24.20 -14.52
CA ASP A 127 -18.20 25.39 -13.65
C ASP A 127 -19.16 25.21 -12.46
N GLY A 128 -20.36 24.67 -12.72
CA GLY A 128 -21.34 24.31 -11.69
C GLY A 128 -22.28 23.20 -12.16
N LEU A 129 -22.66 22.30 -11.24
CA LEU A 129 -23.62 21.20 -11.51
C LEU A 129 -25.03 21.48 -10.97
N VAL A 130 -25.17 22.45 -10.06
CA VAL A 130 -26.44 22.79 -9.41
C VAL A 130 -26.60 24.30 -9.43
N GLU A 131 -27.67 24.76 -10.06
CA GLU A 131 -28.06 26.17 -10.04
C GLU A 131 -28.82 26.47 -8.73
N GLY A 132 -28.18 27.24 -7.83
CA GLY A 132 -28.77 27.79 -6.61
C GLY A 132 -28.37 27.12 -5.30
N ASP A 133 -28.90 27.65 -4.19
CA ASP A 133 -28.50 27.27 -2.83
C ASP A 133 -29.16 25.98 -2.30
N ARG A 134 -30.02 25.33 -3.10
CA ARG A 134 -30.79 24.15 -2.66
C ARG A 134 -30.29 22.88 -3.33
N PRO A 135 -30.00 21.81 -2.56
CA PRO A 135 -29.61 20.54 -3.14
C PRO A 135 -30.79 19.90 -3.90
N SER A 136 -30.53 19.48 -5.14
CA SER A 136 -31.51 18.83 -6.01
C SER A 136 -30.85 17.72 -6.82
N THR A 137 -31.23 16.48 -6.53
CA THR A 137 -30.70 15.28 -7.20
C THR A 137 -31.10 15.22 -8.66
N LYS A 138 -32.35 15.60 -8.98
CA LYS A 138 -32.91 15.51 -10.33
C LYS A 138 -32.17 16.43 -11.31
N SER A 139 -31.89 17.67 -10.91
CA SER A 139 -31.16 18.62 -11.75
C SER A 139 -29.70 18.20 -11.93
N ALA A 140 -29.06 17.78 -10.84
CA ALA A 140 -27.65 17.36 -10.88
C ALA A 140 -27.45 16.11 -11.75
N LEU A 141 -28.33 15.11 -11.68
CA LEU A 141 -28.28 13.93 -12.54
C LEU A 141 -28.54 14.28 -14.02
N ALA A 142 -29.44 15.22 -14.30
CA ALA A 142 -29.67 15.69 -15.66
C ALA A 142 -28.44 16.41 -16.23
N ALA A 143 -27.77 17.25 -15.44
CA ALA A 143 -26.53 17.93 -15.83
C ALA A 143 -25.41 16.91 -16.15
N VAL A 144 -25.24 15.88 -15.31
CA VAL A 144 -24.25 14.81 -15.56
C VAL A 144 -24.61 14.01 -16.82
N ALA A 145 -25.89 13.71 -17.04
CA ALA A 145 -26.35 12.98 -18.22
C ALA A 145 -26.17 13.77 -19.53
N ASN A 146 -26.23 15.11 -19.48
CA ASN A 146 -25.92 15.96 -20.63
C ASN A 146 -24.44 15.95 -20.98
N LEU A 147 -23.57 15.74 -19.99
CA LEU A 147 -22.12 15.73 -20.16
C LEU A 147 -21.61 14.38 -20.65
N THR A 148 -22.11 13.29 -20.09
CA THR A 148 -21.73 11.94 -20.48
C THR A 148 -22.90 10.96 -20.50
N SER A 149 -22.86 10.07 -21.49
CA SER A 149 -23.76 8.92 -21.61
C SER A 149 -23.20 7.63 -20.98
N ARG A 150 -21.98 7.68 -20.40
CA ARG A 150 -21.32 6.49 -19.86
C ARG A 150 -21.84 6.12 -18.47
N PRO A 151 -21.81 4.82 -18.12
CA PRO A 151 -22.47 4.32 -16.92
C PRO A 151 -21.72 4.61 -15.62
N ARG A 152 -20.40 4.87 -15.65
CA ARG A 152 -19.62 5.12 -14.43
C ARG A 152 -18.89 6.44 -14.51
N VAL A 153 -19.26 7.37 -13.64
CA VAL A 153 -18.69 8.71 -13.61
C VAL A 153 -18.02 8.95 -12.27
N LEU A 154 -16.76 9.39 -12.30
CA LEU A 154 -16.08 9.92 -11.13
C LEU A 154 -16.24 11.44 -11.13
N LEU A 155 -16.89 11.97 -10.10
CA LEU A 155 -16.99 13.40 -9.89
C LEU A 155 -16.04 13.83 -8.77
N VAL A 156 -15.16 14.77 -9.12
CA VAL A 156 -14.15 15.33 -8.22
C VAL A 156 -14.57 16.74 -7.81
N LEU A 157 -14.74 16.93 -6.50
CA LEU A 157 -15.25 18.16 -5.88
C LEU A 157 -14.22 18.80 -4.96
N GLU A 158 -14.38 20.09 -4.69
CA GLU A 158 -13.72 20.73 -3.55
C GLU A 158 -14.47 20.40 -2.25
N ARG A 159 -13.79 20.47 -1.10
CA ARG A 159 -14.42 20.15 0.20
C ARG A 159 -15.63 21.04 0.51
N GLY A 160 -15.61 22.30 0.07
CA GLY A 160 -16.65 23.31 0.30
C GLY A 160 -17.95 23.11 -0.49
N ASP A 161 -17.95 22.27 -1.53
CA ASP A 161 -19.12 22.06 -2.40
C ASP A 161 -20.15 21.08 -1.81
N GLU A 162 -20.72 21.42 -0.65
CA GLU A 162 -21.68 20.55 0.04
C GLU A 162 -22.98 20.35 -0.73
N ILE A 163 -23.46 21.38 -1.43
CA ILE A 163 -24.70 21.32 -2.21
C ILE A 163 -24.59 20.27 -3.31
N VAL A 164 -23.47 20.26 -4.05
CA VAL A 164 -23.21 19.29 -5.12
C VAL A 164 -23.06 17.89 -4.53
N ARG A 165 -22.33 17.75 -3.41
CA ARG A 165 -22.17 16.46 -2.72
C ARG A 165 -23.51 15.88 -2.27
N LEU A 166 -24.37 16.68 -1.64
CA LEU A 166 -25.70 16.25 -1.19
C LEU A 166 -26.63 15.91 -2.35
N SER A 167 -26.50 16.62 -3.47
CA SER A 167 -27.29 16.40 -4.68
C SER A 167 -26.91 15.11 -5.41
N LEU A 168 -25.65 14.69 -5.36
CA LEU A 168 -25.17 13.56 -6.18
C LEU A 168 -24.84 12.29 -5.39
N ARG A 169 -24.78 12.33 -4.06
CA ARG A 169 -24.43 11.15 -3.23
C ARG A 169 -25.38 9.96 -3.37
N ASN A 170 -26.58 10.20 -3.88
CA ASN A 170 -27.60 9.15 -4.09
C ASN A 170 -27.54 8.55 -5.51
N GLY A 171 -26.69 9.08 -6.40
CA GLY A 171 -26.49 8.51 -7.73
C GLY A 171 -25.79 7.16 -7.63
N ASP A 172 -26.35 6.14 -8.27
CA ASP A 172 -25.79 4.78 -8.34
C ASP A 172 -24.59 4.69 -9.29
N THR A 173 -24.64 5.46 -10.37
CA THR A 173 -23.61 5.56 -11.42
C THR A 173 -22.45 6.49 -11.06
N ILE A 174 -22.61 7.32 -10.02
CA ILE A 174 -21.70 8.41 -9.70
C ILE A 174 -20.90 8.08 -8.43
N HIS A 175 -19.58 8.16 -8.54
CA HIS A 175 -18.68 8.13 -7.39
C HIS A 175 -18.18 9.54 -7.08
N LEU A 176 -18.31 9.98 -5.82
CA LEU A 176 -17.90 11.30 -5.38
C LEU A 176 -16.59 11.23 -4.61
N ILE A 177 -15.62 12.06 -4.97
CA ILE A 177 -14.35 12.20 -4.26
C ILE A 177 -13.99 13.67 -4.13
N ASN A 178 -13.33 14.02 -3.02
CA ASN A 178 -12.71 15.34 -2.89
C ASN A 178 -11.32 15.33 -3.57
N VAL A 179 -10.88 16.44 -4.15
CA VAL A 179 -9.59 16.54 -4.86
C VAL A 179 -8.41 15.99 -4.07
N ASP A 180 -8.38 16.22 -2.77
CA ASP A 180 -7.30 15.80 -1.87
C ASP A 180 -7.25 14.28 -1.62
N GLN A 181 -8.34 13.57 -1.91
CA GLN A 181 -8.46 12.12 -1.79
C GLN A 181 -8.46 11.40 -3.15
N LEU A 182 -8.14 12.11 -4.23
CA LEU A 182 -8.07 11.55 -5.57
C LEU A 182 -7.04 10.40 -5.61
N ASN A 183 -7.49 9.23 -6.06
CA ASN A 183 -6.69 8.00 -6.04
C ASN A 183 -6.79 7.24 -7.37
N THR A 184 -5.86 6.30 -7.57
CA THR A 184 -5.74 5.57 -8.84
C THR A 184 -6.91 4.60 -9.06
N TYR A 185 -7.38 3.90 -8.03
CA TYR A 185 -8.45 2.90 -8.18
C TYR A 185 -9.75 3.52 -8.68
N ASP A 186 -10.17 4.65 -8.11
CA ASP A 186 -11.44 5.26 -8.46
C ASP A 186 -11.43 5.84 -9.87
N VAL A 187 -10.29 6.43 -10.30
CA VAL A 187 -10.11 6.92 -11.68
C VAL A 187 -10.20 5.77 -12.70
N LEU A 188 -9.62 4.61 -12.40
CA LEU A 188 -9.70 3.45 -13.29
C LEU A 188 -11.08 2.79 -13.30
N ARG A 189 -11.79 2.81 -12.16
CA ARG A 189 -13.13 2.24 -12.02
C ARG A 189 -14.18 3.05 -12.77
N SER A 190 -13.97 4.35 -12.93
CA SER A 190 -14.80 5.26 -13.72
C SER A 190 -14.42 5.25 -15.21
N ASP A 191 -15.44 5.41 -16.04
CA ASP A 191 -15.27 5.58 -17.47
C ASP A 191 -14.87 7.02 -17.80
N ASP A 192 -15.59 7.99 -17.22
CA ASP A 192 -15.33 9.43 -17.37
C ASP A 192 -15.04 10.09 -16.02
N VAL A 193 -14.15 11.08 -16.05
CA VAL A 193 -13.75 11.86 -14.88
C VAL A 193 -14.19 13.31 -15.07
N VAL A 194 -15.02 13.79 -14.15
CA VAL A 194 -15.60 15.12 -14.16
C VAL A 194 -15.02 15.91 -13.00
N PHE A 195 -14.42 17.06 -13.27
CA PHE A 195 -13.90 17.99 -12.27
C PHE A 195 -14.79 19.23 -12.19
N THR A 196 -15.05 19.73 -10.98
CA THR A 196 -15.47 21.14 -10.85
C THR A 196 -14.28 22.05 -11.15
N LYS A 197 -14.54 23.27 -11.61
CA LYS A 197 -13.48 24.23 -11.94
C LYS A 197 -12.53 24.47 -10.76
N GLY A 198 -13.08 24.74 -9.56
CA GLY A 198 -12.28 24.89 -8.34
C GLY A 198 -11.47 23.64 -8.01
N ALA A 199 -12.06 22.45 -8.22
CA ALA A 199 -11.37 21.18 -8.02
C ALA A 199 -10.20 20.97 -8.98
N PHE A 200 -10.37 21.35 -10.24
CA PHE A 200 -9.33 21.27 -11.26
C PHE A 200 -8.17 22.22 -10.94
N GLU A 201 -8.46 23.47 -10.61
CA GLU A 201 -7.45 24.47 -10.23
C GLU A 201 -6.65 24.01 -9.00
N ALA A 202 -7.31 23.46 -7.98
CA ALA A 202 -6.66 22.91 -6.80
C ALA A 202 -5.74 21.71 -7.14
N LEU A 203 -6.15 20.84 -8.08
CA LEU A 203 -5.32 19.73 -8.52
C LEU A 203 -4.04 20.20 -9.22
N VAL A 204 -4.16 21.23 -10.07
CA VAL A 204 -3.04 21.80 -10.84
C VAL A 204 -2.09 22.59 -9.93
N ALA A 205 -2.61 23.36 -8.98
CA ALA A 205 -1.80 24.07 -7.98
C ALA A 205 -0.98 23.10 -7.10
N GLY A 206 -1.45 21.86 -6.97
CA GLY A 206 -0.82 20.82 -6.17
C GLY A 206 -1.06 21.01 -4.66
N PRO A 207 -0.53 20.10 -3.82
CA PRO A 207 -0.67 20.24 -2.37
C PRO A 207 -0.08 21.58 -1.93
N PRO A 208 -0.75 22.36 -1.05
CA PRO A 208 -0.17 23.59 -0.53
C PRO A 208 1.18 23.24 0.08
N ALA A 209 2.24 23.91 -0.38
CA ALA A 209 3.58 23.73 0.13
C ALA A 209 3.64 24.22 1.59
N GLY A 210 3.12 23.42 2.52
CA GLY A 210 3.41 23.57 3.93
C GLY A 210 4.91 23.43 4.10
N LYS A 211 5.55 24.46 4.68
CA LYS A 211 7.00 24.58 4.94
C LYS A 211 7.64 23.21 5.15
N THR A 212 8.24 22.64 4.10
CA THR A 212 9.02 21.42 4.23
C THR A 212 10.32 21.82 4.89
N ALA A 213 10.48 21.43 6.16
CA ALA A 213 11.77 21.49 6.82
C ALA A 213 12.77 20.70 5.95
N LYS A 214 13.80 21.40 5.46
CA LYS A 214 14.90 20.84 4.69
C LYS A 214 15.67 19.90 5.62
N ALA A 215 15.36 18.60 5.60
CA ALA A 215 16.16 17.60 6.28
C ALA A 215 17.50 17.48 5.55
N VAL A 216 18.51 18.20 6.04
CA VAL A 216 19.90 18.02 5.67
C VAL A 216 20.43 16.91 6.57
N ALA A 217 20.54 15.69 6.04
CA ALA A 217 21.30 14.64 6.70
C ALA A 217 22.80 14.97 6.55
N THR A 218 23.43 15.47 7.61
CA THR A 218 24.89 15.56 7.71
C THR A 218 25.44 14.25 8.25
N SER A 219 26.52 13.78 7.63
CA SER A 219 27.21 12.50 7.80
C SER A 219 27.81 12.23 9.19
N THR A 220 27.48 13.04 10.20
CA THR A 220 28.11 13.02 11.52
C THR A 220 27.44 12.06 12.51
N GLU A 221 26.26 11.52 12.20
CA GLU A 221 25.56 10.58 13.09
C GLU A 221 25.99 9.12 12.88
N ALA A 222 26.59 8.77 11.73
CA ALA A 222 27.16 7.43 11.50
C ALA A 222 28.46 7.16 12.30
N ALA A 223 29.11 8.21 12.82
CA ALA A 223 30.30 8.09 13.65
C ALA A 223 29.98 7.96 15.16
N ALA A 224 28.73 8.20 15.57
CA ALA A 224 28.32 8.08 16.96
C ALA A 224 27.99 6.62 17.34
N ASP A 225 27.44 5.84 16.41
CA ASP A 225 27.07 4.42 16.65
C ASP A 225 28.29 3.49 16.80
N THR A 226 29.41 3.81 16.15
CA THR A 226 30.65 3.02 16.29
C THR A 226 31.32 3.21 17.64
N ARG A 227 31.02 4.30 18.36
CA ARG A 227 31.58 4.56 19.70
C ARG A 227 30.75 3.90 20.82
N ALA A 228 29.46 3.71 20.62
CA ALA A 228 28.57 3.02 21.57
C ALA A 228 28.81 1.49 21.58
N ALA A 229 29.17 0.90 20.45
CA ALA A 229 29.50 -0.52 20.35
C ALA A 229 30.81 -0.89 21.09
N ALA A 230 31.83 -0.02 21.05
CA ALA A 230 33.12 -0.28 21.71
C ALA A 230 33.04 -0.20 23.25
N SER A 231 32.12 0.59 23.82
CA SER A 231 31.93 0.69 25.27
C SER A 231 31.16 -0.49 25.89
N ALA A 232 30.43 -1.28 25.09
CA ALA A 232 29.68 -2.43 25.58
C ALA A 232 30.57 -3.69 25.76
N GLU A 233 31.65 -3.81 24.99
CA GLU A 233 32.52 -4.99 25.00
C GLU A 233 33.57 -4.96 26.14
N THR A 234 33.89 -3.77 26.67
CA THR A 234 34.80 -3.63 27.83
C THR A 234 34.10 -3.88 29.18
N ALA A 235 32.77 -3.83 29.23
CA ALA A 235 32.00 -4.05 30.47
C ALA A 235 31.72 -5.53 30.77
N ALA A 236 31.89 -6.43 29.79
CA ALA A 236 31.56 -7.86 29.91
C ALA A 236 32.71 -8.76 30.42
N SER A 237 33.93 -8.23 30.57
CA SER A 237 35.11 -9.00 31.01
C SER A 237 35.58 -8.73 32.45
N ALA A 238 34.82 -7.95 33.24
CA ALA A 238 35.23 -7.53 34.58
C ALA A 238 34.65 -8.36 35.75
N ASP A 239 33.83 -9.40 35.52
CA ASP A 239 33.13 -10.12 36.60
C ASP A 239 33.38 -11.64 36.62
N THR A 240 34.64 -12.07 36.45
CA THR A 240 35.03 -13.45 36.83
C THR A 240 36.53 -13.54 37.13
N ALA A 241 36.93 -13.19 38.36
CA ALA A 241 38.27 -13.50 38.87
C ALA A 241 38.23 -13.73 40.38
N THR A 242 37.98 -14.97 40.81
CA THR A 242 38.42 -15.48 42.12
C THR A 242 38.85 -16.92 41.95
N GLY A 243 40.13 -17.18 42.21
CA GLY A 243 40.70 -18.52 42.35
C GLY A 243 41.74 -18.87 41.28
N ALA A 244 43.00 -18.52 41.53
CA ALA A 244 44.14 -19.23 40.96
C ALA A 244 45.33 -19.23 41.92
N THR A 245 45.80 -20.43 42.25
CA THR A 245 47.22 -20.72 42.49
C THR A 245 47.58 -21.97 41.67
N PRO A 246 48.84 -22.10 41.22
CA PRO A 246 49.13 -22.54 39.85
C PRO A 246 49.95 -23.84 39.80
N GLU A 247 49.83 -24.60 38.71
CA GLU A 247 50.87 -25.54 38.30
C GLU A 247 51.09 -25.50 36.78
N THR A 248 52.30 -25.05 36.46
CA THR A 248 53.22 -25.32 35.35
C THR A 248 52.91 -26.53 34.46
N GLU A 249 52.89 -26.33 33.13
CA GLU A 249 53.85 -26.95 32.19
C GLU A 249 53.69 -26.40 30.76
N ALA A 250 54.83 -26.22 30.11
CA ALA A 250 55.00 -25.64 28.79
C ALA A 250 55.14 -26.73 27.72
N SER A 251 54.64 -26.49 26.51
CA SER A 251 55.36 -26.84 25.28
C SER A 251 54.78 -26.12 24.05
N THR A 252 55.72 -25.56 23.30
CA THR A 252 55.65 -24.82 22.04
C THR A 252 55.87 -25.75 20.84
N GLU A 253 55.14 -25.57 19.72
CA GLU A 253 55.62 -25.80 18.35
C GLU A 253 54.59 -25.26 17.31
N THR A 254 54.85 -24.13 16.62
CA THR A 254 55.35 -23.98 15.21
C THR A 254 54.22 -24.08 14.14
N ALA A 255 53.73 -22.97 13.55
CA ALA A 255 54.10 -22.37 12.23
C ALA A 255 54.15 -23.40 11.06
N ALA A 256 53.58 -23.26 9.86
CA ALA A 256 53.06 -22.17 9.03
C ALA A 256 52.16 -22.78 7.90
N PRO A 257 51.56 -22.00 6.97
CA PRO A 257 50.57 -22.46 5.98
C PRO A 257 51.19 -22.74 4.61
N ASP A 258 50.58 -23.62 3.80
CA ASP A 258 50.94 -23.81 2.39
C ASP A 258 49.75 -23.57 1.45
N ASP A 259 49.97 -22.59 0.56
CA ASP A 259 49.29 -22.36 -0.71
C ASP A 259 49.54 -23.52 -1.68
N THR A 260 48.57 -23.86 -2.52
CA THR A 260 48.90 -24.48 -3.82
C THR A 260 47.83 -24.20 -4.87
N ALA A 261 48.25 -23.42 -5.87
CA ALA A 261 47.61 -23.26 -7.17
C ALA A 261 48.35 -24.10 -8.22
N ALA A 262 47.62 -24.81 -9.09
CA ALA A 262 47.98 -25.23 -10.47
C ALA A 262 46.82 -26.07 -11.06
N GLN A 263 46.03 -25.58 -12.03
CA GLN A 263 46.21 -25.64 -13.50
C GLN A 263 46.11 -27.05 -14.14
N ALA A 264 45.16 -27.20 -15.09
CA ALA A 264 45.19 -28.00 -16.35
C ALA A 264 43.73 -28.28 -16.84
N THR A 265 43.16 -27.57 -17.81
CA THR A 265 43.15 -27.76 -19.30
C THR A 265 42.12 -28.75 -19.88
N GLU A 266 41.26 -28.21 -20.76
CA GLU A 266 40.67 -28.74 -22.02
C GLU A 266 39.88 -30.08 -22.02
N LYS A 267 38.66 -30.12 -22.60
CA LYS A 267 38.38 -30.29 -24.04
C LYS A 267 36.88 -30.55 -24.32
N GLU A 268 36.48 -30.17 -25.53
CA GLU A 268 35.16 -30.18 -26.19
C GLU A 268 34.42 -31.54 -26.25
N ALA A 269 33.09 -31.49 -26.36
CA ALA A 269 32.34 -32.19 -27.43
C ALA A 269 30.88 -31.72 -27.49
N SER A 270 30.52 -31.15 -28.64
CA SER A 270 29.16 -31.00 -29.15
C SER A 270 28.72 -32.33 -29.77
N THR A 271 27.50 -32.78 -29.44
CA THR A 271 26.51 -33.44 -30.32
C THR A 271 25.16 -33.32 -29.63
#